data_AF-A0A6V7QP91-F1
#
_entry.id   AF-A0A6V7QP91-F1
#
_cell.length_a   1.000
_cell.length_b   1.000
_cell.length_c   1.000
_cell.angle_alpha   90.00
_cell.angle_beta   90.00
_cell.angle_gamma   90.00
#
_symmetry.space_group_name_H-M   'P 1'
#
loop_
_entity.id
_entity.type
_entity.pdbx_description
1 polymer ?
#
loop_
_entity_poly.entity_id
_entity_poly.type
_entity_poly.pdbx_seq_one_letter_code
_entity_poly.pdbx_strand_id
1 'polypeptide(L)'
;MLPARKPSTSKLQALILLCLDETALLVKTHQKCLSQAEADVADLLKTGQTQRALLWVERAIKEQNLLDVLFTCPNELREAVASLIYAAPRCGECPMLLRISKLLRAKFMKHSYTISPEANQEMMQLLSTKQPSLESRLAKMETIARLQGIMLNMNKISFSEF
;
A
#
# COMPACT_ATOMS: atom_id res chain seq x y z
N MET A 1 1.68 -31.47 -14.92
CA MET A 1 2.11 -30.06 -14.93
C MET A 1 1.02 -29.25 -15.62
N LEU A 2 0.31 -28.38 -14.88
CA LEU A 2 -0.67 -27.47 -15.49
C LEU A 2 0.07 -26.30 -16.15
N PRO A 3 -0.27 -25.90 -17.38
CA PRO A 3 0.35 -24.74 -18.02
C PRO A 3 -0.05 -23.48 -17.26
N ALA A 4 0.94 -22.81 -16.68
CA ALA A 4 0.76 -21.51 -16.06
C ALA A 4 0.30 -20.52 -17.14
N ARG A 5 -1.00 -20.18 -17.14
CA ARG A 5 -1.49 -19.00 -17.85
C ARG A 5 -0.71 -17.80 -17.31
N LYS A 6 0.16 -17.19 -18.12
CA LYS A 6 0.72 -15.88 -17.79
C LYS A 6 -0.48 -14.94 -17.58
N PRO A 7 -0.73 -14.44 -16.36
CA PRO A 7 -1.71 -13.37 -16.20
C PRO A 7 -1.23 -12.21 -17.08
N SER A 8 -2.14 -11.56 -17.79
CA SER A 8 -1.85 -10.36 -18.58
C SER A 8 -1.56 -9.17 -17.64
N THR A 9 -0.45 -9.26 -16.91
CA THR A 9 0.00 -8.33 -15.86
C THR A 9 0.16 -6.90 -16.38
N SER A 10 0.46 -6.72 -17.67
CA SER A 10 0.52 -5.42 -18.34
C SER A 10 -0.81 -4.68 -18.36
N LYS A 11 -1.94 -5.37 -18.52
CA LYS A 11 -3.29 -4.75 -18.51
C LYS A 11 -3.67 -4.28 -17.12
N LEU A 12 -3.43 -5.12 -16.11
CA LEU A 12 -3.72 -4.79 -14.72
C LEU A 12 -2.84 -3.61 -14.26
N GLN A 13 -1.56 -3.60 -14.63
CA GLN A 13 -0.67 -2.47 -14.41
C GLN A 13 -1.17 -1.20 -15.09
N ALA A 14 -1.57 -1.28 -16.37
CA ALA A 14 -2.10 -0.11 -17.08
C ALA A 14 -3.37 0.43 -16.40
N LEU A 15 -4.28 -0.44 -15.97
CA LEU A 15 -5.50 -0.05 -15.27
C LEU A 15 -5.20 0.62 -13.91
N ILE A 16 -4.31 0.04 -13.10
CA ILE A 16 -3.92 0.64 -11.83
C ILE A 16 -3.27 2.01 -12.05
N LEU A 17 -2.35 2.12 -13.00
CA LEU A 17 -1.69 3.40 -13.32
C LEU A 17 -2.70 4.43 -13.79
N LEU A 18 -3.58 4.06 -14.71
CA LEU A 18 -4.62 4.94 -15.23
C LEU A 18 -5.55 5.43 -14.10
N CYS A 19 -6.04 4.53 -13.25
CA CYS A 19 -6.89 4.91 -12.11
C CYS A 19 -6.16 5.86 -11.15
N LEU A 20 -4.87 5.63 -10.90
CA LEU A 20 -4.08 6.49 -10.03
C LEU A 20 -3.88 7.88 -10.66
N ASP A 21 -3.54 7.95 -11.94
CA ASP A 21 -3.36 9.21 -12.67
C ASP A 21 -4.68 10.00 -12.77
N GLU A 22 -5.79 9.32 -13.05
CA GLU A 22 -7.13 9.91 -13.11
C GLU A 22 -7.53 10.49 -11.75
N THR A 23 -7.33 9.73 -10.67
CA THR A 23 -7.60 10.27 -9.33
C THR A 23 -6.69 11.43 -8.96
N ALA A 24 -5.43 11.45 -9.42
CA ALA A 24 -4.51 12.56 -9.17
C ALA A 24 -4.94 13.84 -9.92
N LEU A 25 -5.47 13.70 -11.13
CA LEU A 25 -6.04 14.81 -11.90
C LEU A 25 -7.31 15.36 -11.24
N LEU A 26 -8.22 14.47 -10.83
CA LEU A 26 -9.43 14.84 -10.10
C LEU A 26 -9.09 15.61 -8.82
N VAL A 27 -8.16 15.10 -8.01
CA VAL A 27 -7.67 15.77 -6.81
C VAL A 27 -7.18 17.19 -7.10
N LYS A 28 -6.32 17.38 -8.11
CA LYS A 28 -5.82 18.72 -8.48
C LYS A 28 -6.95 19.66 -8.88
N THR A 29 -7.93 19.13 -9.61
CA THR A 29 -9.08 19.90 -10.10
C THR A 29 -9.94 20.37 -8.93
N HIS A 30 -10.31 19.46 -8.03
CA HIS A 30 -11.13 19.78 -6.85
C HIS A 30 -10.41 20.66 -5.84
N GLN A 31 -9.10 20.48 -5.67
CA GLN A 31 -8.29 21.35 -4.81
C GLN A 31 -8.25 22.79 -5.33
N LYS A 32 -8.15 22.98 -6.65
CA LYS A 32 -8.27 24.31 -7.26
C LYS A 32 -9.66 24.91 -7.04
N CYS A 33 -10.73 24.12 -7.23
CA CYS A 33 -12.10 24.56 -6.99
C CYS A 33 -12.33 24.98 -5.54
N LEU A 34 -11.77 24.24 -4.58
CA LEU A 34 -11.83 24.58 -3.16
C LEU A 34 -11.13 25.91 -2.88
N SER A 35 -9.87 26.07 -3.30
CA SER A 35 -9.13 27.32 -3.08
C SER A 35 -9.82 28.52 -3.72
N GLN A 36 -10.44 28.34 -4.89
CA GLN A 36 -11.23 29.38 -5.53
C GLN A 36 -12.48 29.72 -4.71
N ALA A 37 -13.24 28.71 -4.27
CA ALA A 37 -14.43 28.93 -3.44
C ALA A 37 -14.09 29.63 -2.12
N GLU A 38 -12.99 29.28 -1.47
CA GLU A 38 -12.50 29.95 -0.26
C GLU A 38 -12.14 31.42 -0.50
N ALA A 39 -11.48 31.73 -1.61
CA ALA A 39 -11.19 33.10 -2.01
C ALA A 39 -12.47 33.91 -2.25
N ASP A 40 -13.44 33.33 -2.97
CA ASP A 40 -14.74 33.96 -3.24
C ASP A 40 -15.54 34.20 -1.95
N VAL A 41 -15.52 33.26 -0.99
CA VAL A 41 -16.10 33.46 0.34
C VAL A 41 -15.43 34.65 1.04
N ALA A 42 -14.10 34.71 1.05
CA ALA A 42 -13.36 35.78 1.71
C ALA A 42 -13.72 37.17 1.14
N ASP A 43 -13.85 37.29 -0.18
CA ASP A 43 -14.20 38.55 -0.83
C ASP A 43 -15.66 38.95 -0.61
N LEU A 44 -16.59 37.99 -0.59
CA LEU A 44 -18.00 38.26 -0.28
C LEU A 44 -18.21 38.68 1.17
N LEU A 45 -17.46 38.11 2.11
CA LEU A 45 -17.51 38.51 3.51
C LEU A 45 -17.00 39.95 3.71
N LYS A 46 -15.95 40.36 3.01
CA LYS A 46 -15.45 41.76 3.04
C LYS A 46 -16.50 42.77 2.56
N THR A 47 -17.37 42.37 1.62
CA THR A 47 -18.43 43.23 1.06
C THR A 47 -19.76 43.11 1.80
N GLY A 48 -19.84 42.30 2.86
CA GLY A 48 -21.06 42.10 3.66
C GLY A 48 -22.13 41.24 2.99
N GLN A 49 -21.82 40.55 1.88
CA GLN A 49 -22.77 39.73 1.11
C GLN A 49 -22.94 38.32 1.71
N THR A 50 -23.35 38.24 2.97
CA THR A 50 -23.38 36.97 3.75
C THR A 50 -24.23 35.88 3.09
N GLN A 51 -25.40 36.23 2.54
CA GLN A 51 -26.28 35.26 1.87
C GLN A 51 -25.62 34.62 0.64
N ARG A 52 -24.86 35.40 -0.14
CA ARG A 52 -24.13 34.90 -1.30
C ARG A 52 -22.90 34.08 -0.88
N ALA A 53 -22.24 34.48 0.20
CA ALA A 53 -21.10 33.74 0.76
C ALA A 53 -21.50 32.32 1.19
N LEU A 54 -22.70 32.13 1.75
CA LEU A 54 -23.21 30.81 2.15
C LEU A 54 -23.22 29.79 0.99
N LEU A 55 -23.57 30.22 -0.22
CA LEU A 55 -23.56 29.34 -1.40
C LEU A 55 -22.14 28.84 -1.75
N TRP A 56 -21.14 29.70 -1.59
CA TRP A 56 -19.75 29.35 -1.82
C TRP A 56 -19.17 28.49 -0.69
N VAL A 57 -19.60 28.71 0.55
CA VAL A 57 -19.27 27.82 1.68
C VAL A 57 -19.82 26.42 1.45
N GLU A 58 -21.08 26.29 1.01
CA GLU A 58 -21.66 24.98 0.68
C GLU A 58 -20.84 24.27 -0.40
N ARG A 59 -20.41 25.02 -1.44
CA ARG A 59 -19.53 24.48 -2.48
C ARG A 59 -18.18 24.03 -1.89
N ALA A 60 -17.53 24.86 -1.08
CA ALA A 60 -16.26 24.53 -0.45
C ALA A 60 -16.36 23.24 0.39
N ILE A 61 -17.43 23.07 1.17
CA ILE A 61 -17.69 21.85 1.94
C ILE A 61 -17.80 20.63 1.01
N LYS A 62 -18.53 20.74 -0.10
CA LYS A 62 -18.67 19.62 -1.07
C LYS A 62 -17.33 19.25 -1.71
N GLU A 63 -16.52 20.24 -2.10
CA GLU A 63 -15.18 20.00 -2.67
C GLU A 63 -14.25 19.36 -1.64
N GLN A 64 -14.27 19.83 -0.39
CA GLN A 64 -13.48 19.26 0.71
C GLN A 64 -13.88 17.79 0.95
N ASN A 65 -15.18 17.50 1.07
CA ASN A 65 -15.67 16.13 1.28
C ASN A 65 -15.21 15.19 0.15
N LEU A 66 -15.24 15.66 -1.10
CA LEU A 66 -14.80 14.87 -2.24
C LEU A 66 -13.29 14.61 -2.21
N LEU A 67 -12.50 15.61 -1.83
CA LEU A 67 -11.05 15.45 -1.64
C LEU A 67 -10.76 14.42 -0.53
N ASP A 68 -11.47 14.49 0.59
CA ASP A 68 -11.31 13.56 1.70
C ASP A 68 -11.56 12.11 1.26
N VAL A 69 -12.61 11.88 0.46
CA VAL A 69 -12.89 10.56 -0.13
C VAL A 69 -11.78 10.12 -1.09
N LEU A 70 -11.27 11.03 -1.94
CA LEU A 70 -10.22 10.69 -2.92
C LEU A 70 -8.86 10.38 -2.29
N PHE A 71 -8.56 10.95 -1.12
CA PHE A 71 -7.33 10.68 -0.36
C PHE A 71 -7.44 9.49 0.60
N THR A 72 -8.65 9.12 1.02
CA THR A 72 -8.86 8.04 1.98
C THR A 72 -8.82 6.68 1.28
N CYS A 73 -8.04 5.75 1.81
CA CYS A 73 -8.13 4.35 1.39
C CYS A 73 -9.38 3.71 2.02
N PRO A 74 -10.30 3.15 1.21
CA PRO A 74 -11.45 2.40 1.73
C PRO A 74 -11.02 1.30 2.70
N ASN A 75 -11.83 1.05 3.72
CA ASN A 75 -11.54 0.06 4.76
C ASN A 75 -11.25 -1.33 4.14
N GLU A 76 -12.03 -1.69 3.14
CA GLU A 76 -12.00 -2.98 2.44
C GLU A 76 -10.70 -3.20 1.67
N LEU A 77 -10.05 -2.11 1.25
CA LEU A 77 -8.80 -2.16 0.49
C LEU A 77 -7.56 -1.95 1.35
N ARG A 78 -7.73 -1.51 2.61
CA ARG A 78 -6.63 -1.09 3.47
C ARG A 78 -5.62 -2.22 3.72
N GLU A 79 -6.10 -3.41 4.09
CA GLU A 79 -5.23 -4.58 4.31
C GLU A 79 -4.48 -4.95 3.04
N ALA A 80 -5.15 -5.01 1.90
CA ALA A 80 -4.54 -5.39 0.63
C ALA A 80 -3.46 -4.38 0.20
N VAL A 81 -3.75 -3.08 0.32
CA VAL A 81 -2.79 -2.01 0.02
C VAL A 81 -1.60 -2.05 0.99
N ALA A 82 -1.86 -2.19 2.30
CA ALA A 82 -0.82 -2.27 3.33
C ALA A 82 0.09 -3.49 3.12
N SER A 83 -0.51 -4.66 2.83
CA SER A 83 0.18 -5.90 2.49
C SER A 83 1.06 -5.70 1.26
N LEU A 84 0.51 -5.18 0.16
CA LEU A 84 1.28 -4.98 -1.07
C LEU A 84 2.45 -4.01 -0.85
N ILE A 85 2.24 -2.94 -0.08
CA ILE A 85 3.30 -2.00 0.28
C ILE A 85 4.40 -2.70 1.10
N TYR A 86 4.04 -3.60 2.02
CA TYR A 86 4.97 -4.38 2.84
C TYR A 86 5.75 -5.42 2.04
N ALA A 87 5.08 -6.20 1.20
CA ALA A 87 5.67 -7.29 0.43
C ALA A 87 6.59 -6.80 -0.68
N ALA A 88 6.21 -5.73 -1.37
CA ALA A 88 6.93 -5.24 -2.55
C ALA A 88 8.46 -5.13 -2.40
N PRO A 89 9.03 -4.49 -1.36
CA PRO A 89 10.48 -4.42 -1.17
C PRO A 89 11.14 -5.75 -0.80
N ARG A 90 10.37 -6.72 -0.29
CA ARG A 90 10.85 -8.04 0.13
C ARG A 90 10.81 -9.05 -1.03
N CYS A 91 9.97 -8.80 -2.03
CA CYS A 91 9.89 -9.58 -3.26
C CYS A 91 10.79 -8.99 -4.35
N GLY A 92 12.11 -8.96 -4.11
CA GLY A 92 13.12 -8.27 -4.93
C GLY A 92 13.15 -8.62 -6.43
N GLU A 93 12.52 -9.71 -6.84
CA GLU A 93 12.44 -10.15 -8.24
C GLU A 93 11.31 -9.48 -9.05
N CYS A 94 10.44 -8.67 -8.41
CA CYS A 94 9.28 -8.06 -9.07
C CYS A 94 9.34 -6.51 -9.09
N PRO A 95 10.00 -5.89 -10.09
CA PRO A 95 10.11 -4.43 -10.18
C PRO A 95 8.75 -3.72 -10.37
N MET A 96 7.76 -4.42 -10.94
CA MET A 96 6.39 -3.90 -11.05
C MET A 96 5.76 -3.70 -9.68
N LEU A 97 5.89 -4.70 -8.80
CA LEU A 97 5.31 -4.68 -7.47
C LEU A 97 5.88 -3.51 -6.65
N LEU A 98 7.20 -3.28 -6.78
CA LEU A 98 7.88 -2.10 -6.25
C LEU A 98 7.30 -0.78 -6.78
N ARG A 99 7.03 -0.68 -8.08
CA ARG A 99 6.46 0.54 -8.68
C ARG A 99 5.03 0.80 -8.18
N ILE A 100 4.18 -0.23 -8.14
CA ILE A 100 2.80 -0.10 -7.64
C ILE A 100 2.81 0.29 -6.16
N SER A 101 3.63 -0.37 -5.33
CA SER A 101 3.77 -0.04 -3.90
C SER A 101 4.17 1.42 -3.67
N LYS A 102 5.13 1.96 -4.45
CA LYS A 102 5.52 3.38 -4.37
C LYS A 102 4.36 4.32 -4.65
N LEU A 103 3.55 4.02 -5.68
CA LEU A 103 2.42 4.85 -6.05
C LEU A 103 1.29 4.79 -5.02
N LEU A 104 0.95 3.59 -4.53
CA LEU A 104 -0.04 3.42 -3.47
C LEU A 104 0.38 4.14 -2.20
N ARG A 105 1.66 4.06 -1.82
CA ARG A 105 2.21 4.80 -0.69
C ARG A 105 2.07 6.31 -0.88
N ALA A 106 2.40 6.82 -2.05
CA ALA A 106 2.26 8.25 -2.37
C ALA A 106 0.81 8.73 -2.34
N LYS A 107 -0.15 7.87 -2.68
CA LYS A 107 -1.58 8.20 -2.68
C LYS A 107 -2.22 8.11 -1.29
N PHE A 108 -2.01 7.00 -0.59
CA PHE A 108 -2.78 6.66 0.62
C PHE A 108 -2.01 6.83 1.94
N MET A 109 -0.68 6.93 1.90
CA MET A 109 0.17 6.89 3.10
C MET A 109 1.14 8.07 3.17
N LYS A 110 0.70 9.28 2.79
CA LYS A 110 1.52 10.51 2.86
C LYS A 110 2.03 10.86 4.26
N HIS A 111 1.38 10.37 5.32
CA HIS A 111 1.68 10.75 6.72
C HIS A 111 2.05 9.59 7.64
N SER A 112 2.11 8.35 7.14
CA SER A 112 2.45 7.18 7.95
C SER A 112 3.52 6.34 7.24
N TYR A 113 4.75 6.44 7.75
CA TYR A 113 5.89 5.65 7.28
C TYR A 113 5.97 4.27 7.95
N THR A 114 5.15 4.04 8.97
CA THR A 114 5.09 2.79 9.71
C THR A 114 4.46 1.70 8.87
N ILE A 115 5.02 0.49 8.96
CA ILE A 115 4.37 -0.73 8.49
C ILE A 115 2.99 -0.75 9.13
N SER A 116 1.95 -0.68 8.31
CA SER A 116 0.59 -0.64 8.81
C SER A 116 0.30 -1.94 9.59
N PRO A 117 -0.26 -1.86 10.81
CA PRO A 117 -0.71 -3.04 11.55
C PRO A 117 -1.84 -3.77 10.82
N GLU A 118 -2.46 -3.11 9.84
CA GLU A 118 -3.52 -3.66 8.99
C GLU A 118 -2.98 -4.59 7.90
N ALA A 119 -1.65 -4.71 7.70
CA ALA A 119 -1.09 -5.66 6.76
C ALA A 119 -1.33 -7.11 7.22
N ASN A 120 -1.46 -8.01 6.25
CA ASN A 120 -1.73 -9.42 6.49
C ASN A 120 -0.61 -10.06 7.33
N GLN A 121 -0.97 -10.53 8.53
CA GLN A 121 -0.02 -11.03 9.52
C GLN A 121 0.73 -12.28 9.05
N GLU A 122 0.03 -13.22 8.42
CA GLU A 122 0.64 -14.44 7.86
C GLU A 122 1.70 -14.09 6.82
N MET A 123 1.36 -13.18 5.90
CA MET A 123 2.30 -12.70 4.88
C MET A 123 3.51 -11.99 5.50
N MET A 124 3.31 -11.20 6.56
CA MET A 124 4.41 -10.54 7.26
C MET A 124 5.35 -11.54 7.93
N GLN A 125 4.84 -12.64 8.49
CA GLN A 125 5.69 -13.70 9.05
C GLN A 125 6.49 -14.41 7.95
N LEU A 126 5.83 -14.77 6.84
CA LEU A 126 6.47 -15.48 5.72
C LEU A 126 7.56 -14.66 5.03
N LEU A 127 7.35 -13.35 4.88
CA LEU A 127 8.29 -12.43 4.23
C LEU A 127 9.22 -11.72 5.23
N SER A 128 9.20 -12.14 6.49
CA SER A 128 10.03 -11.56 7.54
C SER A 128 11.51 -11.73 7.20
N THR A 129 12.29 -10.65 7.38
CA THR A 129 13.75 -10.69 7.26
C THR A 129 14.44 -11.12 8.55
N LYS A 130 13.68 -11.48 9.58
CA LYS A 130 14.23 -12.01 10.84
C LYS A 130 14.87 -13.37 10.58
N GLN A 131 15.98 -13.64 11.26
CA GLN A 131 16.62 -14.95 11.20
C GLN A 131 15.66 -16.02 11.75
N PRO A 132 15.41 -17.13 11.01
CA PRO A 132 14.60 -18.22 11.51
C PRO A 132 15.27 -18.90 12.71
N SER A 133 14.45 -19.41 13.64
CA SER A 133 14.94 -20.09 14.84
C SER A 133 15.86 -21.26 14.48
N LEU A 134 16.80 -21.60 15.38
CA LEU A 134 17.67 -22.76 15.19
C LEU A 134 16.85 -24.04 14.96
N GLU A 135 15.80 -24.25 15.74
CA GLU A 135 14.87 -25.37 15.59
C GLU A 135 14.28 -25.46 14.18
N SER A 136 13.74 -24.35 13.64
CA SER A 136 13.16 -24.31 12.29
C SER A 136 14.23 -24.60 11.22
N ARG A 137 15.44 -24.05 11.38
CA ARG A 137 16.58 -24.32 10.49
C ARG A 137 16.96 -25.80 10.49
N LEU A 138 17.05 -26.42 11.67
CA LEU A 138 17.39 -27.83 11.82
C LEU A 138 16.31 -28.74 11.24
N ALA A 139 15.03 -28.48 11.52
CA ALA A 139 13.91 -29.24 10.96
C ALA A 139 13.89 -29.19 9.42
N LYS A 140 14.18 -28.01 8.84
CA LYS A 140 14.29 -27.87 7.38
C LYS A 140 15.48 -28.65 6.83
N MET A 141 16.63 -28.58 7.48
CA MET A 141 17.83 -29.31 7.10
C MET A 141 17.61 -30.83 7.14
N GLU A 142 16.94 -31.34 8.17
CA GLU A 142 16.59 -32.75 8.28
C GLU A 142 15.67 -33.22 7.16
N THR A 143 14.69 -32.39 6.82
CA THR A 143 13.79 -32.66 5.68
C THR A 143 14.56 -32.72 4.36
N ILE A 144 15.51 -31.81 4.14
CA ILE A 144 16.35 -31.81 2.93
C ILE A 144 17.21 -33.06 2.86
N ALA A 145 17.87 -33.42 3.95
CA ALA A 145 18.73 -34.60 3.99
C ALA A 145 17.95 -35.89 3.72
N ARG A 146 16.77 -36.03 4.32
CA ARG A 146 15.87 -37.16 4.06
C ARG A 146 15.48 -37.27 2.59
N LEU A 147 15.13 -36.15 1.95
CA LEU A 147 14.76 -36.11 0.54
C LEU A 147 15.92 -36.44 -0.41
N GLN A 148 17.15 -36.16 0.01
CA GLN A 148 18.36 -36.42 -0.77
C GLN A 148 19.05 -37.74 -0.41
N GLY A 149 18.49 -38.54 0.52
CA GLY A 149 19.09 -39.78 0.99
C GLY A 149 20.37 -39.60 1.82
N ILE A 150 20.57 -38.42 2.40
CA ILE A 150 21.73 -38.09 3.23
C ILE A 150 21.42 -38.43 4.70
N MET A 151 22.30 -39.20 5.35
CA MET A 151 22.21 -39.51 6.78
C MET A 151 22.78 -38.37 7.62
N LEU A 152 21.94 -37.60 8.30
CA LEU A 152 22.37 -36.55 9.23
C LEU A 152 22.70 -37.14 10.61
N ASN A 153 23.85 -36.76 11.16
CA ASN A 153 24.22 -37.06 12.53
C ASN A 153 23.95 -35.84 13.43
N MET A 154 22.77 -35.79 14.04
CA MET A 154 22.28 -34.67 14.83
C MET A 154 23.14 -34.40 16.09
N ASN A 155 23.88 -35.39 16.59
CA ASN A 155 24.71 -35.26 17.78
C ASN A 155 25.94 -34.35 17.59
N LYS A 156 26.29 -34.01 16.35
CA LYS A 156 27.38 -33.06 16.04
C LYS A 156 26.92 -31.61 15.88
N ILE A 157 25.61 -31.36 15.85
CA ILE A 157 25.04 -30.06 15.47
C ILE A 157 24.69 -29.21 16.70
N SER A 158 24.69 -29.82 17.88
CA SER A 158 24.44 -29.17 19.16
C SER A 158 25.73 -28.67 19.81
N PHE A 159 26.30 -27.55 19.36
CA PHE A 159 27.32 -26.85 20.14
C PHE A 159 27.19 -25.33 20.01
N SER A 160 26.63 -24.73 21.06
CA SER A 160 27.24 -23.65 21.87
C SER A 160 27.95 -22.48 21.19
N GLU A 161 27.58 -22.04 19.98
CA GLU A 161 28.03 -20.74 19.44
C GLU A 161 26.91 -20.07 18.62
N PHE A 162 26.00 -19.41 19.34
CA PHE A 162 25.29 -18.20 18.90
C PHE A 162 25.12 -17.30 20.12
#